data_AF-A0A7J6TPS7-F1
#
_entry.id   AF-A0A7J6TPS7-F1
#
_cell.length_a   1.000
_cell.length_b   1.000
_cell.length_c   1.000
_cell.angle_alpha   90.00
_cell.angle_beta   90.00
_cell.angle_gamma   90.00
#
_symmetry.space_group_name_H-M   'P 1'
#
loop_
_entity.id
_entity.type
_entity.pdbx_description
1 polymer ?
#
loop_
_entity_poly.entity_id
_entity_poly.type
_entity_poly.pdbx_seq_one_letter_code
_entity_poly.pdbx_strand_id
1 'polypeptide(L)'
;MSNEYTLKHLPNYNGSQGPLLTIVLDGYGLGRQDDSDCVHLADPTYMEKLASDAQAKNLYCSLKAHGTAVGLPSDGDMGNSEVGHNALGCGQLVAQGAKLVANCLDDGSLFKSKNFTHIVDELKDGTGRTLHMFGLLSDGNIHSHIAHVEKIMKEVAKEGVTDVRLHILTDGRDVGAMSSPTYVERLEKCLAECGPNFKIAS
;
A
#
# COMPACT_ATOMS: atom_id res chain seq x y z
N MET A 1 -13.26 19.93 6.62
CA MET A 1 -12.40 19.71 5.43
C MET A 1 -13.28 19.83 4.21
N SER A 2 -13.06 20.82 3.35
CA SER A 2 -13.72 20.89 2.05
C SER A 2 -13.33 19.65 1.26
N ASN A 3 -14.32 18.84 0.89
CA ASN A 3 -14.10 17.57 0.22
C ASN A 3 -13.76 17.85 -1.26
N GLU A 4 -12.50 18.18 -1.53
CA GLU A 4 -11.99 18.52 -2.89
C GLU A 4 -12.19 17.39 -3.92
N TYR A 5 -12.51 16.18 -3.45
CA TYR A 5 -12.75 14.99 -4.28
C TYR A 5 -14.23 14.66 -4.50
N THR A 6 -15.17 15.52 -4.09
CA THR A 6 -16.58 15.31 -4.43
C THR A 6 -16.84 15.72 -5.88
N LEU A 7 -17.07 14.74 -6.75
CA LEU A 7 -17.51 14.98 -8.13
C LEU A 7 -18.83 15.76 -8.13
N LYS A 8 -18.85 16.92 -8.80
CA LYS A 8 -20.08 17.68 -9.01
C LYS A 8 -20.92 17.00 -10.07
N HIS A 9 -22.22 16.86 -9.81
CA HIS A 9 -23.16 16.38 -10.82
C HIS A 9 -23.07 17.26 -12.07
N LEU A 10 -22.93 16.63 -13.24
CA LEU A 10 -22.91 17.35 -14.51
C LEU A 10 -24.32 17.88 -14.78
N PRO A 11 -24.56 19.21 -14.80
CA PRO A 11 -25.90 19.77 -14.85
C PRO A 11 -26.68 19.40 -16.13
N ASN A 12 -25.97 18.98 -17.18
CA ASN A 12 -26.55 18.61 -18.48
C ASN A 12 -26.51 17.10 -18.75
N TYR A 13 -26.25 16.26 -17.74
CA TYR A 13 -26.25 14.80 -17.88
C TYR A 13 -27.33 14.20 -17.00
N ASN A 14 -28.40 13.69 -17.61
CA ASN A 14 -29.54 13.10 -16.91
C ASN A 14 -29.34 11.60 -16.56
N GLY A 15 -28.12 11.09 -16.72
CA GLY A 15 -27.83 9.66 -16.56
C GLY A 15 -28.31 8.80 -17.74
N SER A 16 -27.80 7.58 -17.83
CA SER A 16 -28.30 6.56 -18.74
C SER A 16 -29.66 6.03 -18.26
N GLN A 17 -30.65 5.95 -19.15
CA GLN A 17 -31.94 5.32 -18.87
C GLN A 17 -31.81 3.79 -19.03
N GLY A 18 -32.23 3.03 -18.02
CA GLY A 18 -32.15 1.56 -18.00
C GLY A 18 -30.94 1.00 -17.24
N PRO A 19 -30.68 -0.31 -17.36
CA PRO A 19 -29.60 -0.97 -16.63
C PRO A 19 -28.23 -0.49 -17.10
N LEU A 20 -27.33 -0.24 -16.13
CA LEU A 20 -25.94 0.10 -16.38
C LEU A 20 -25.06 -1.14 -16.19
N LEU A 21 -24.22 -1.45 -17.19
CA LEU A 21 -23.20 -2.48 -17.11
C LEU A 21 -21.81 -1.83 -17.06
N THR A 22 -21.08 -2.08 -15.98
CA THR A 22 -19.68 -1.66 -15.84
C THR A 22 -18.79 -2.89 -16.05
N ILE A 23 -17.85 -2.80 -17.00
CA ILE A 23 -16.88 -3.86 -17.29
C ILE A 23 -15.49 -3.36 -16.95
N VAL A 24 -14.78 -4.09 -16.09
CA VAL A 24 -13.37 -3.85 -15.78
C VAL A 24 -12.56 -4.97 -16.42
N LEU A 25 -11.69 -4.61 -17.36
CA LEU A 25 -10.74 -5.54 -17.97
C LEU A 25 -9.42 -5.45 -17.17
N ASP A 26 -9.20 -6.40 -16.26
CA ASP A 26 -8.02 -6.38 -15.39
C ASP A 26 -6.74 -6.52 -16.22
N GLY A 27 -5.75 -5.67 -15.95
CA GLY A 27 -4.49 -5.61 -16.71
C GLY A 27 -4.60 -5.08 -18.15
N TYR A 28 -5.74 -4.55 -18.58
CA TYR A 28 -5.92 -3.98 -19.92
C TYR A 28 -5.64 -2.48 -19.94
N GLY A 29 -4.57 -2.06 -20.64
CA GLY A 29 -4.15 -0.67 -20.72
C GLY A 29 -3.88 -0.18 -22.14
N LEU A 30 -3.70 1.13 -22.28
CA LEU A 30 -3.19 1.74 -23.52
C LEU A 30 -1.66 1.66 -23.50
N GLY A 31 -1.10 0.70 -24.24
CA GLY A 31 0.34 0.46 -24.31
C GLY A 31 1.04 1.21 -25.44
N ARG A 32 2.25 0.75 -25.78
CA ARG A 32 3.13 1.40 -26.77
C ARG A 32 2.83 1.02 -28.22
N GLN A 33 1.96 0.02 -28.43
CA GLN A 33 1.66 -0.51 -29.76
C GLN A 33 2.93 -0.98 -30.51
N ASP A 34 3.77 -1.72 -29.80
CA ASP A 34 4.96 -2.38 -30.34
C ASP A 34 4.92 -3.89 -30.05
N ASP A 35 5.97 -4.62 -30.42
CA ASP A 35 6.06 -6.08 -30.24
C ASP A 35 6.04 -6.54 -28.76
N SER A 36 6.10 -5.62 -27.80
CA SER A 36 5.95 -5.92 -26.37
C SER A 36 4.53 -5.72 -25.84
N ASP A 37 3.64 -5.14 -26.65
CA ASP A 37 2.27 -4.85 -26.29
C ASP A 37 1.33 -6.00 -26.69
N CYS A 38 1.07 -6.92 -25.76
CA CYS A 38 0.20 -8.07 -26.00
C CYS A 38 -1.24 -7.67 -26.36
N VAL A 39 -1.73 -6.51 -25.91
CA VAL A 39 -3.08 -6.03 -26.25
C VAL A 39 -3.11 -5.63 -27.72
N HIS A 40 -2.11 -4.87 -28.18
CA HIS A 40 -1.97 -4.50 -29.59
C HIS A 40 -1.81 -5.73 -30.50
N LEU A 41 -0.93 -6.65 -30.13
CA LEU A 41 -0.66 -7.86 -30.91
C LEU A 41 -1.86 -8.82 -30.98
N ALA A 42 -2.78 -8.76 -30.02
CA ALA A 42 -3.99 -9.57 -30.01
C ALA A 42 -5.06 -9.09 -31.03
N ASP A 43 -4.85 -7.95 -31.70
CA ASP A 43 -5.79 -7.34 -32.65
C ASP A 43 -7.22 -7.21 -32.07
N PRO A 44 -7.42 -6.33 -31.06
CA PRO A 44 -8.64 -6.28 -30.28
C PRO A 44 -9.75 -5.49 -31.01
N THR A 45 -10.07 -5.90 -32.24
CA THR A 45 -10.97 -5.23 -33.20
C THR A 45 -12.29 -4.74 -32.60
N TYR A 46 -12.94 -5.53 -31.75
CA TYR A 46 -14.18 -5.12 -31.08
C TYR A 46 -13.98 -3.98 -30.08
N MET A 47 -12.91 -4.02 -29.30
CA MET A 47 -12.57 -2.97 -28.33
C MET A 47 -12.19 -1.68 -29.03
N GLU A 48 -11.43 -1.76 -30.12
CA GLU A 48 -11.05 -0.60 -30.93
C GLU A 48 -12.26 0.06 -31.60
N LYS A 49 -13.20 -0.74 -32.11
CA LYS A 49 -14.46 -0.23 -32.64
C LYS A 49 -15.29 0.48 -31.57
N LEU A 50 -15.44 -0.12 -30.39
CA LEU A 50 -16.15 0.51 -29.26
C LEU A 50 -15.50 1.83 -28.85
N ALA A 51 -14.17 1.87 -28.77
CA ALA A 51 -13.43 3.09 -28.47
C ALA A 51 -13.66 4.19 -29.53
N SER A 52 -13.56 3.83 -30.81
CA SER A 52 -13.76 4.75 -31.94
C SER A 52 -15.19 5.32 -31.97
N ASP A 53 -16.20 4.48 -31.80
CA ASP A 53 -17.61 4.89 -31.74
C ASP A 53 -17.88 5.81 -30.54
N ALA A 54 -17.25 5.56 -29.39
CA ALA A 54 -17.34 6.41 -28.21
C ALA A 54 -16.64 7.76 -28.40
N GLN A 55 -15.45 7.77 -29.03
CA GLN A 55 -14.71 9.00 -29.36
C GLN A 55 -15.51 9.91 -30.29
N ALA A 56 -16.13 9.36 -31.36
CA ALA A 56 -16.98 10.11 -32.28
C ALA A 56 -18.17 10.80 -31.60
N LYS A 57 -18.58 10.32 -30.42
CA LYS A 57 -19.68 10.86 -29.61
C LYS A 57 -19.21 11.73 -28.43
N ASN A 58 -17.91 11.99 -28.30
CA ASN A 58 -17.30 12.63 -27.13
C ASN A 58 -17.58 11.91 -25.80
N LEU A 59 -17.70 10.58 -25.82
CA LEU A 59 -17.95 9.71 -24.66
C LEU A 59 -16.75 8.82 -24.31
N TYR A 60 -15.55 9.20 -24.76
CA TYR A 60 -14.31 8.48 -24.51
C TYR A 60 -13.33 9.37 -23.76
N CYS A 61 -12.69 8.82 -22.74
CA CYS A 61 -11.56 9.46 -22.07
C CYS A 61 -10.55 8.43 -21.62
N SER A 62 -9.30 8.86 -21.44
CA SER A 62 -8.22 8.06 -20.87
C SER A 62 -7.93 8.54 -19.46
N LEU A 63 -7.77 7.61 -18.53
CA LEU A 63 -7.51 7.90 -17.12
C LEU A 63 -6.14 7.37 -16.73
N LYS A 64 -5.47 8.06 -15.81
CA LYS A 64 -4.30 7.50 -15.13
C LYS A 64 -4.77 6.43 -14.15
N ALA A 65 -4.19 5.23 -14.25
CA ALA A 65 -4.48 4.08 -13.40
C ALA A 65 -3.26 3.64 -12.55
N HIS A 66 -2.30 4.53 -12.35
CA HIS A 66 -1.06 4.28 -11.61
C HIS A 66 -0.63 5.52 -10.82
N GLY A 67 0.37 5.35 -9.96
CA GLY A 67 0.98 6.41 -9.19
C GLY A 67 0.02 7.20 -8.29
N THR A 68 0.30 8.49 -8.12
CA THR A 68 -0.47 9.35 -7.20
C THR A 68 -1.95 9.47 -7.60
N ALA A 69 -2.28 9.26 -8.87
CA ALA A 69 -3.64 9.28 -9.41
C ALA A 69 -4.54 8.15 -8.89
N VAL A 70 -3.97 7.09 -8.29
CA VAL A 70 -4.73 6.01 -7.62
C VAL A 70 -4.34 5.87 -6.14
N GLY A 71 -3.66 6.89 -5.59
CA GLY A 71 -3.27 6.94 -4.17
C GLY A 71 -1.95 6.25 -3.82
N LEU A 72 -1.15 5.86 -4.82
CA LEU A 72 0.20 5.32 -4.59
C LEU A 72 1.21 6.43 -4.21
N PRO A 73 2.37 6.07 -3.60
CA PRO A 73 3.33 7.05 -3.09
C PRO A 73 3.94 7.98 -4.16
N SER A 74 4.26 7.47 -5.35
CA SER A 74 4.95 8.21 -6.40
C SER A 74 4.35 7.95 -7.78
N ASP A 75 4.58 8.85 -8.74
CA ASP A 75 4.10 8.67 -10.13
C ASP A 75 4.84 7.55 -10.89
N GLY A 76 5.95 7.03 -10.36
CA GLY A 76 6.64 5.87 -10.91
C GLY A 76 6.05 4.54 -10.48
N ASP A 77 5.17 4.51 -9.47
CA ASP A 77 4.62 3.28 -8.93
C ASP A 77 3.55 2.71 -9.88
N MET A 78 3.75 1.45 -10.28
CA MET A 78 2.81 0.72 -11.12
C MET A 78 1.48 0.51 -10.39
N GLY A 79 0.37 0.68 -11.12
CA GLY A 79 -0.96 0.33 -10.62
C GLY A 79 -1.13 -1.17 -10.39
N ASN A 80 -2.11 -1.53 -9.57
CA ASN A 80 -2.51 -2.92 -9.35
C ASN A 80 -4.03 -3.02 -9.17
N SER A 81 -4.56 -4.25 -9.17
CA SER A 81 -5.99 -4.50 -9.12
C SER A 81 -6.65 -3.92 -7.85
N GLU A 82 -6.00 -4.01 -6.69
CA GLU A 82 -6.55 -3.51 -5.42
C GLU A 82 -6.72 -2.00 -5.44
N VAL A 83 -5.65 -1.25 -5.78
CA VAL A 83 -5.70 0.21 -5.80
C VAL A 83 -6.64 0.73 -6.88
N GLY A 84 -6.70 0.05 -8.03
CA GLY A 84 -7.62 0.38 -9.12
C GLY A 84 -9.08 0.19 -8.73
N HIS A 85 -9.44 -0.97 -8.16
CA HIS A 85 -10.82 -1.25 -7.74
C HIS A 85 -11.25 -0.35 -6.58
N ASN A 86 -10.37 -0.05 -5.63
CA ASN A 86 -10.66 0.91 -4.55
C ASN A 86 -10.93 2.31 -5.11
N ALA A 87 -10.09 2.81 -6.02
CA ALA A 87 -10.29 4.12 -6.64
C ALA A 87 -11.61 4.19 -7.42
N LEU A 88 -11.93 3.16 -8.22
CA LEU A 88 -13.18 3.08 -8.99
C LEU A 88 -14.42 2.97 -8.08
N GLY A 89 -14.37 2.10 -7.07
CA GLY A 89 -15.50 1.80 -6.20
C GLY A 89 -15.81 2.91 -5.20
N CYS A 90 -14.78 3.59 -4.67
CA CYS A 90 -14.96 4.63 -3.67
C CYS A 90 -15.20 6.02 -4.28
N GLY A 91 -14.87 6.23 -5.56
CA GLY A 91 -15.02 7.52 -6.24
C GLY A 91 -14.15 8.64 -5.66
N GLN A 92 -13.13 8.29 -4.88
CA GLN A 92 -12.18 9.22 -4.25
C GLN A 92 -10.81 8.55 -4.11
N LEU A 93 -9.76 9.36 -3.95
CA LEU A 93 -8.44 8.86 -3.62
C LEU A 93 -8.41 8.44 -2.16
N VAL A 94 -8.42 7.13 -1.92
CA VAL A 94 -8.22 6.57 -0.58
C VAL A 94 -6.74 6.28 -0.40
N ALA A 95 -6.14 6.86 0.64
CA ALA A 95 -4.79 6.48 1.03
C ALA A 95 -4.78 4.98 1.34
N GLN A 96 -3.95 4.24 0.63
CA GLN A 96 -3.87 2.78 0.76
C GLN A 96 -3.21 2.37 2.08
N GLY A 97 -3.34 1.10 2.46
CA GLY A 97 -2.86 0.56 3.74
C GLY A 97 -1.42 0.98 4.08
N ALA A 98 -0.47 0.80 3.17
CA ALA A 98 0.92 1.19 3.38
C ALA A 98 1.10 2.69 3.67
N LYS A 99 0.35 3.56 2.97
CA LYS A 99 0.38 5.02 3.17
C LYS A 99 -0.28 5.44 4.48
N LEU A 100 -1.39 4.79 4.85
CA LEU A 100 -2.05 5.03 6.15
C LEU A 100 -1.12 4.65 7.31
N VAL A 101 -0.44 3.51 7.21
CA VAL A 101 0.54 3.06 8.21
C VAL A 101 1.75 3.98 8.26
N ALA A 102 2.30 4.37 7.12
CA ALA A 102 3.41 5.33 7.06
C ALA A 102 3.03 6.66 7.72
N ASN A 103 1.87 7.22 7.37
CA ASN A 103 1.37 8.47 7.94
C ASN A 103 1.18 8.35 9.46
N CYS A 104 0.59 7.26 9.96
CA CYS A 104 0.32 7.12 11.39
C CYS A 104 1.58 6.87 12.23
N LEU A 105 2.64 6.34 11.61
CA LEU A 105 3.97 6.24 12.21
C LEU A 105 4.69 7.60 12.18
N ASP A 106 4.56 8.37 11.10
CA ASP A 106 5.22 9.67 10.92
C ASP A 106 4.62 10.76 11.81
N ASP A 107 3.29 10.81 11.95
CA ASP A 107 2.61 11.77 12.83
C ASP A 107 2.50 11.29 14.29
N GLY A 108 2.93 10.06 14.56
CA GLY A 108 2.91 9.39 15.86
C GLY A 108 1.51 9.05 16.38
N SER A 109 0.47 9.12 15.55
CA SER A 109 -0.91 8.77 15.94
C SER A 109 -1.06 7.29 16.27
N LEU A 110 -0.26 6.40 15.68
CA LEU A 110 -0.20 4.99 16.08
C LEU A 110 0.16 4.84 17.55
N PHE A 111 1.21 5.57 17.99
CA PHE A 111 1.75 5.49 19.35
C PHE A 111 0.86 6.13 20.40
N LYS A 112 -0.10 6.95 19.98
CA LYS A 112 -1.16 7.53 20.83
C LYS A 112 -2.45 6.71 20.81
N SER A 113 -2.51 5.64 20.01
CA SER A 113 -3.71 4.82 19.90
C SER A 113 -3.94 4.00 21.16
N LYS A 114 -5.23 3.79 21.51
CA LYS A 114 -5.61 2.99 22.69
C LYS A 114 -5.00 1.59 22.66
N ASN A 115 -4.89 0.98 21.48
CA ASN A 115 -4.34 -0.36 21.32
C ASN A 115 -2.83 -0.39 21.61
N PHE A 116 -2.07 0.57 21.08
CA PHE A 116 -0.64 0.66 21.35
C PHE A 116 -0.37 0.91 22.83
N THR A 117 -1.05 1.90 23.42
CA THR A 117 -0.93 2.21 24.85
C THR A 117 -1.26 1.01 25.72
N HIS A 118 -2.35 0.30 25.41
CA HIS A 118 -2.74 -0.91 26.14
C HIS A 118 -1.66 -2.00 26.07
N ILE A 119 -1.13 -2.30 24.88
CA ILE A 119 -0.06 -3.31 24.72
C ILE A 119 1.17 -2.93 25.55
N VAL A 120 1.62 -1.68 25.44
CA VAL A 120 2.78 -1.17 26.17
C VAL A 120 2.57 -1.25 27.68
N ASP A 121 1.40 -0.83 28.19
CA ASP A 121 1.10 -0.85 29.62
C ASP A 121 1.12 -2.27 30.19
N GLU A 122 0.67 -3.27 29.43
CA GLU A 122 0.73 -4.68 29.82
C GLU A 122 2.17 -5.26 29.83
N LEU A 123 3.14 -4.54 29.28
CA LEU A 123 4.54 -4.96 29.09
C LEU A 123 5.54 -4.15 29.90
N LYS A 124 5.10 -3.11 30.61
CA LYS A 124 5.97 -2.31 31.48
C LYS A 124 6.60 -3.16 32.59
N ASP A 125 7.76 -2.70 33.05
CA ASP A 125 8.65 -3.41 33.97
C ASP A 125 7.93 -4.03 35.19
N GLY A 126 8.32 -5.27 35.52
CA GLY A 126 7.79 -6.02 36.66
C GLY A 126 6.74 -7.09 36.31
N THR A 127 6.24 -7.12 35.08
CA THR A 127 5.29 -8.15 34.61
C THR A 127 5.96 -9.46 34.19
N GLY A 128 7.25 -9.41 33.80
CA GLY A 128 7.98 -10.55 33.26
C GLY A 128 7.49 -11.01 31.88
N ARG A 129 6.76 -10.15 31.16
CA ARG A 129 6.18 -10.45 29.84
C ARG A 129 7.09 -9.96 28.72
N THR A 130 6.98 -10.64 27.58
CA THR A 130 7.77 -10.36 26.38
C THR A 130 6.85 -9.90 25.25
N LEU A 131 7.21 -8.82 24.55
CA LEU A 131 6.53 -8.42 23.32
C LEU A 131 6.98 -9.32 22.18
N HIS A 132 6.05 -9.99 21.52
CA HIS A 132 6.33 -10.74 20.30
C HIS A 132 5.79 -9.97 19.08
N MET A 133 6.62 -9.76 18.07
CA MET A 133 6.23 -9.13 16.82
C MET A 133 6.55 -10.03 15.63
N PHE A 134 5.61 -10.15 14.70
CA PHE A 134 5.74 -10.96 13.49
C PHE A 134 5.69 -10.05 12.28
N GLY A 135 6.53 -10.28 11.27
CA GLY A 135 6.47 -9.50 10.04
C GLY A 135 7.39 -9.99 8.94
N LEU A 136 7.02 -9.69 7.69
CA LEU A 136 7.90 -9.82 6.54
C LEU A 136 9.02 -8.78 6.64
N LEU A 137 10.27 -9.19 6.44
CA LEU A 137 11.45 -8.35 6.62
C LEU A 137 12.09 -7.99 5.28
N SER A 138 11.67 -6.85 4.73
CA SER A 138 12.26 -6.23 3.54
C SER A 138 11.85 -4.76 3.41
N ASP A 139 12.31 -4.09 2.35
CA ASP A 139 11.80 -2.80 1.87
C ASP A 139 10.95 -2.96 0.59
N GLY A 140 10.40 -4.15 0.33
CA GLY A 140 9.54 -4.41 -0.84
C GLY A 140 8.23 -3.61 -0.85
N ASN A 141 7.79 -3.13 0.32
CA ASN A 141 6.67 -2.20 0.49
C ASN A 141 5.29 -2.70 0.00
N ILE A 142 5.16 -4.01 -0.27
CA ILE A 142 3.90 -4.67 -0.62
C ILE A 142 3.15 -5.10 0.65
N HIS A 143 3.80 -5.93 1.48
CA HIS A 143 3.20 -6.49 2.69
C HIS A 143 3.68 -5.82 3.99
N SER A 144 4.89 -5.24 3.97
CA SER A 144 5.51 -4.58 5.11
C SER A 144 6.66 -3.67 4.63
N HIS A 145 7.27 -2.95 5.58
CA HIS A 145 8.49 -2.20 5.31
C HIS A 145 9.36 -2.19 6.57
N ILE A 146 10.66 -2.50 6.45
CA ILE A 146 11.59 -2.60 7.58
C ILE A 146 11.65 -1.30 8.41
N ALA A 147 11.56 -0.13 7.77
CA ALA A 147 11.54 1.15 8.47
C ALA A 147 10.35 1.31 9.43
N HIS A 148 9.22 0.64 9.17
CA HIS A 148 8.09 0.64 10.10
C HIS A 148 8.43 -0.15 11.36
N VAL A 149 9.06 -1.32 11.21
CA VAL A 149 9.52 -2.16 12.32
C VAL A 149 10.52 -1.38 13.18
N GLU A 150 11.50 -0.73 12.57
CA GLU A 150 12.51 0.08 13.27
C GLU A 150 11.87 1.21 14.10
N LYS A 151 10.90 1.94 13.53
CA LYS A 151 10.17 3.00 14.25
C LYS A 151 9.39 2.45 15.44
N ILE A 152 8.70 1.32 15.26
CA ILE A 152 7.92 0.69 16.33
C ILE A 152 8.86 0.23 17.46
N MET A 153 10.00 -0.41 17.15
CA MET A 153 10.95 -0.87 18.17
C MET A 153 11.55 0.27 18.99
N LYS A 154 11.90 1.38 18.31
CA LYS A 154 12.42 2.58 18.99
C LYS A 154 11.39 3.21 19.93
N GLU A 155 10.12 3.28 19.52
CA GLU A 155 9.08 3.83 20.39
C GLU A 155 8.73 2.89 21.54
N VAL A 156 8.67 1.57 21.30
CA VAL A 156 8.45 0.55 22.35
C VAL A 156 9.55 0.62 23.41
N ALA A 157 10.81 0.77 23.01
CA ALA A 157 11.93 0.95 23.94
C ALA A 157 11.80 2.25 24.74
N LYS A 158 11.41 3.35 24.09
CA LYS A 158 11.20 4.66 24.72
C LYS A 158 10.07 4.64 25.77
N GLU A 159 9.04 3.83 25.55
CA GLU A 159 7.95 3.62 26.51
C GLU A 159 8.31 2.70 27.70
N GLY A 160 9.53 2.15 27.73
CA GLY A 160 10.06 1.37 28.84
C GLY A 160 9.78 -0.13 28.76
N VAL A 161 9.42 -0.66 27.60
CA VAL A 161 9.35 -2.12 27.39
C VAL A 161 10.78 -2.67 27.31
N THR A 162 11.07 -3.69 28.12
CA THR A 162 12.44 -4.20 28.27
C THR A 162 12.69 -5.55 27.61
N ASP A 163 11.67 -6.31 27.20
CA ASP A 163 11.86 -7.63 26.57
C ASP A 163 11.03 -7.78 25.28
N VAL A 164 11.71 -7.94 24.15
CA VAL A 164 11.09 -8.01 22.82
C VAL A 164 11.70 -9.12 21.96
N ARG A 165 10.84 -9.86 21.25
CA ARG A 165 11.19 -10.95 20.34
C ARG A 165 10.56 -10.72 18.97
N LEU A 166 11.39 -10.63 17.94
CA LEU A 166 10.93 -10.49 16.56
C LEU A 166 10.99 -11.84 15.86
N HIS A 167 9.90 -12.16 15.16
CA HIS A 167 9.73 -13.33 14.32
C HIS A 167 9.65 -12.86 12.88
N ILE A 168 10.74 -13.04 12.13
CA ILE A 168 10.91 -12.47 10.80
C ILE A 168 10.63 -13.50 9.72
N LEU A 169 9.81 -13.11 8.75
CA LEU A 169 9.65 -13.85 7.50
C LEU A 169 10.58 -13.19 6.48
N THR A 170 11.52 -13.95 5.91
CA THR A 170 12.37 -13.44 4.84
C THR A 170 11.56 -13.30 3.56
N ASP A 171 11.84 -12.26 2.79
CA ASP A 171 11.12 -11.96 1.55
C ASP A 171 11.68 -12.72 0.33
N GLY A 172 12.55 -12.08 -0.46
CA GLY A 172 13.12 -12.69 -1.67
C GLY A 172 12.12 -12.84 -2.84
N ARG A 173 10.88 -12.35 -2.68
CA ARG A 173 9.86 -12.27 -3.73
C ARG A 173 9.66 -10.84 -4.20
N ASP A 174 9.43 -9.92 -3.28
CA ASP A 174 9.20 -8.51 -3.58
C ASP A 174 10.52 -7.73 -3.68
N VAL A 175 11.62 -8.38 -3.25
CA VAL A 175 13.01 -7.90 -3.32
C VAL A 175 13.92 -9.01 -3.85
N GLY A 176 15.21 -8.71 -4.07
CA GLY A 176 16.17 -9.70 -4.59
C GLY A 176 16.23 -10.99 -3.77
N ALA A 177 16.29 -12.15 -4.45
CA ALA A 177 16.18 -13.48 -3.82
C ALA A 177 17.16 -13.76 -2.67
N MET A 178 18.34 -13.11 -2.67
CA MET A 178 19.41 -13.31 -1.68
C MET A 178 19.69 -12.05 -0.84
N SER A 179 18.72 -11.16 -0.68
CA SER A 179 18.88 -9.89 0.04
C SER A 179 18.66 -9.99 1.56
N SER A 180 18.17 -11.12 2.07
CA SER A 180 17.82 -11.29 3.49
C SER A 180 18.96 -10.96 4.47
N PRO A 181 20.25 -11.28 4.22
CA PRO A 181 21.31 -10.97 5.18
C PRO A 181 21.44 -9.46 5.45
N THR A 182 21.24 -8.62 4.42
CA THR A 182 21.32 -7.16 4.53
C THR A 182 20.23 -6.61 5.47
N TYR A 183 19.00 -7.13 5.37
CA TYR A 183 17.92 -6.66 6.24
C TYR A 183 18.04 -7.18 7.67
N VAL A 184 18.52 -8.42 7.85
CA VAL A 184 18.79 -8.99 9.17
C VAL A 184 19.87 -8.18 9.89
N GLU A 185 20.98 -7.86 9.22
CA GLU A 185 22.05 -7.04 9.79
C GLU A 185 21.54 -5.65 10.20
N ARG A 186 20.75 -5.02 9.33
CA ARG A 186 20.11 -3.72 9.62
C ARG A 186 19.18 -3.79 10.83
N LEU A 187 18.36 -4.84 10.92
CA LEU A 187 17.44 -5.03 12.03
C LEU A 187 18.18 -5.28 13.35
N GLU A 188 19.16 -6.18 13.37
CA GLU A 188 19.99 -6.47 14.54
C GLU A 188 20.65 -5.21 15.11
N LYS A 189 21.19 -4.35 14.24
CA LYS A 189 21.73 -3.06 14.65
C LYS A 189 20.68 -2.17 15.31
N CYS A 190 19.49 -2.07 14.72
CA CYS A 190 18.40 -1.30 15.31
C CYS A 190 17.96 -1.86 16.67
N LEU A 191 17.88 -3.18 16.83
CA LEU A 191 17.49 -3.82 18.09
C LEU A 191 18.53 -3.59 19.18
N ALA A 192 19.82 -3.66 18.83
CA ALA A 192 20.92 -3.35 19.75
C ALA A 192 20.89 -1.89 20.27
N GLU A 193 20.41 -0.94 19.45
CA GLU A 193 20.16 0.45 19.88
C GLU A 193 18.97 0.57 20.84
N CYS A 194 17.99 -0.33 20.76
CA CYS A 194 16.77 -0.31 21.58
C CYS A 194 16.99 -0.90 22.98
N GLY A 195 17.78 -1.98 23.08
CA GLY A 195 18.13 -2.56 24.37
C GLY A 195 18.68 -4.00 24.28
N PRO A 196 19.30 -4.50 25.35
CA PRO A 196 19.99 -5.80 25.34
C PRO A 196 19.06 -7.02 25.17
N ASN A 197 17.77 -6.84 25.40
CA ASN A 197 16.73 -7.87 25.34
C ASN A 197 15.75 -7.65 24.17
N PHE A 198 16.12 -6.80 23.21
CA PHE A 198 15.44 -6.70 21.91
C PHE A 198 16.18 -7.63 20.96
N LYS A 199 15.55 -8.74 20.55
CA LYS A 199 16.24 -9.80 19.81
C LYS A 199 15.37 -10.40 18.71
N ILE A 200 16.01 -10.86 17.64
CA ILE A 200 15.38 -11.77 16.69
C ILE A 200 15.27 -13.15 17.36
N ALA A 201 14.09 -13.75 17.26
CA ALA A 201 13.76 -15.04 17.87
C ALA A 201 13.67 -16.17 16.85
N SER A 202 13.13 -15.89 15.66
CA SER A 202 13.00 -16.82 14.54
C SER A 202 12.98 -16.10 13.21
#